data_AF-A0A957EDG1-F1
#
_entry.id   AF-A0A957EDG1-F1
#
_cell.length_a   1.000
_cell.length_b   1.000
_cell.length_c   1.000
_cell.angle_alpha   90.00
_cell.angle_beta   90.00
_cell.angle_gamma   90.00
#
_symmetry.space_group_name_H-M   'P 1'
#
loop_
_entity.id
_entity.type
_entity.pdbx_description
1 polymer ?
#
loop_
_entity_poly.entity_id
_entity_poly.type
_entity_poly.pdbx_seq_one_letter_code
_entity_poly.pdbx_strand_id
1 'polypeptide(L)'
;MVDVYIVVYSLLGMLICLPALLLALNLLMPQATRRIETRLEQTPGKSFFLGVPVTAVFLLWIAITANIPGLGQASAFLAAFIGMGLGTVGAAGLSRLLARRVTLLSSPSS
;
A
#
# COMPACT_ATOMS: atom_id res chain seq x y z
N MET A 1 -11.13 -9.01 -27.59
CA MET A 1 -9.94 -9.87 -27.41
C MET A 1 -8.76 -9.11 -26.82
N VAL A 2 -8.41 -7.93 -27.37
CA VAL A 2 -7.36 -7.03 -26.82
C VAL A 2 -7.58 -6.69 -25.34
N ASP A 3 -8.81 -6.39 -24.92
CA ASP A 3 -9.10 -6.05 -23.52
C ASP A 3 -8.77 -7.19 -22.54
N VAL A 4 -9.02 -8.44 -22.92
CA VAL A 4 -8.73 -9.61 -22.08
C VAL A 4 -7.23 -9.75 -21.89
N TYR A 5 -6.43 -9.58 -22.96
CA TYR A 5 -4.98 -9.63 -22.86
C TYR A 5 -4.43 -8.50 -21.98
N ILE A 6 -4.95 -7.28 -22.11
CA ILE A 6 -4.54 -6.13 -21.28
C ILE A 6 -4.78 -6.44 -19.80
N VAL A 7 -5.96 -6.95 -19.44
CA VAL A 7 -6.27 -7.28 -18.05
C VAL A 7 -5.36 -8.38 -17.53
N VAL A 8 -5.18 -9.47 -18.28
CA VAL A 8 -4.35 -10.61 -17.87
C VAL A 8 -2.88 -10.20 -17.67
N TYR A 9 -2.30 -9.48 -18.62
CA TYR A 9 -0.90 -9.04 -18.51
C TYR A 9 -0.72 -7.99 -17.41
N SER A 10 -1.69 -7.11 -17.19
CA SER A 10 -1.64 -6.15 -16.08
C SER A 10 -1.69 -6.84 -14.72
N LEU A 11 -2.54 -7.85 -14.56
CA LEU A 11 -2.62 -8.66 -13.34
C LEU A 11 -1.33 -9.43 -13.09
N LEU A 12 -0.77 -10.09 -14.13
CA LEU A 12 0.52 -10.77 -14.01
C LEU A 12 1.64 -9.80 -13.63
N GLY A 13 1.71 -8.64 -14.28
CA GLY A 13 2.67 -7.60 -13.95
C GLY A 13 2.54 -7.14 -12.50
N MET A 14 1.33 -6.88 -12.02
CA MET A 14 1.10 -6.53 -10.62
C MET A 14 1.51 -7.65 -9.66
N LEU A 15 1.18 -8.90 -9.97
CA LEU A 15 1.50 -10.05 -9.11
C LEU A 15 3.01 -10.21 -8.88
N ILE A 16 3.82 -9.86 -9.87
CA ILE A 16 5.29 -9.95 -9.81
C ILE A 16 5.88 -8.67 -9.22
N CYS A 17 5.43 -7.49 -9.67
CA CYS A 17 6.02 -6.21 -9.27
C CYS A 17 5.68 -5.84 -7.83
N LEU A 18 4.48 -6.14 -7.34
CA LEU A 18 4.04 -5.77 -5.99
C LEU A 18 4.92 -6.42 -4.90
N PRO A 19 5.17 -7.74 -4.86
CA PRO A 19 6.06 -8.32 -3.85
C PRO A 19 7.50 -7.81 -3.98
N ALA A 20 8.00 -7.61 -5.20
CA ALA A 20 9.32 -7.03 -5.43
C ALA A 20 9.41 -5.59 -4.88
N LEU A 21 8.37 -4.78 -5.05
CA LEU A 21 8.27 -3.43 -4.52
C LEU A 21 8.23 -3.44 -2.98
N LEU A 22 7.43 -4.32 -2.36
CA LEU A 22 7.37 -4.43 -0.91
C LEU A 22 8.71 -4.88 -0.30
N LEU A 23 9.42 -5.77 -0.99
CA LEU A 23 10.78 -6.17 -0.63
C LEU A 23 11.74 -4.98 -0.74
N ALA A 24 11.72 -4.28 -1.87
CA ALA A 24 12.54 -3.10 -2.11
C ALA A 24 12.32 -2.02 -1.04
N LEU A 25 11.05 -1.71 -0.70
CA LEU A 25 10.71 -0.75 0.35
C LEU A 25 11.21 -1.21 1.73
N ASN A 26 11.14 -2.50 2.02
CA ASN A 26 11.67 -3.06 3.26
C ASN A 26 13.20 -3.00 3.37
N LEU A 27 13.91 -3.03 2.24
CA LEU A 27 15.37 -2.94 2.16
C LEU A 27 15.88 -1.50 2.10
N LEU A 28 15.21 -0.64 1.33
CA LEU A 28 15.59 0.76 1.12
C LEU A 28 15.18 1.67 2.29
N MET A 29 14.06 1.36 2.95
CA MET A 29 13.52 2.17 4.06
C MET A 29 13.24 1.33 5.32
N PRO A 30 14.24 0.60 5.86
CA PRO A 30 14.04 -0.35 6.96
C PRO A 30 13.57 0.31 8.25
N GLN A 31 13.95 1.58 8.48
CA GLN A 31 13.52 2.34 9.65
C GLN A 31 12.03 2.70 9.60
N ALA A 32 11.54 3.09 8.41
CA ALA A 32 10.13 3.44 8.21
C ALA A 32 9.24 2.20 8.38
N THR A 33 9.60 1.09 7.73
CA THR A 33 8.82 -0.14 7.79
C THR A 33 8.80 -0.76 9.20
N ARG A 34 9.92 -0.74 9.96
CA ARG A 34 9.95 -1.18 11.37
C ARG A 34 9.11 -0.29 12.29
N ARG A 35 9.12 1.03 12.08
CA ARG A 35 8.29 1.96 12.87
C ARG A 35 6.80 1.72 12.61
N ILE A 36 6.43 1.43 11.36
CA ILE A 36 5.07 1.08 10.99
C ILE A 36 4.68 -0.28 11.59
N GLU A 37 5.54 -1.29 11.49
CA GLU A 37 5.36 -2.62 12.10
C GLU A 37 5.04 -2.50 13.61
N THR A 38 5.87 -1.79 14.37
CA THR A 38 5.69 -1.61 15.81
C THR A 38 4.39 -0.88 16.17
N ARG A 39 4.00 0.15 15.39
CA ARG A 39 2.73 0.86 15.60
C ARG A 39 1.51 0.00 15.27
N LEU A 40 1.60 -0.82 14.23
CA LEU A 40 0.56 -1.79 13.86
C LEU A 40 0.42 -2.90 14.89
N GLU A 41 1.53 -3.36 15.48
CA GLU A 41 1.55 -4.35 16.55
C GLU A 41 0.88 -3.81 17.82
N GLN A 42 1.14 -2.54 18.19
CA GLN A 42 0.59 -1.91 19.39
C GLN A 42 -0.90 -1.52 19.26
N THR A 43 -1.32 -0.99 18.10
CA THR A 43 -2.69 -0.47 17.93
C THR A 43 -3.26 -0.79 16.54
N PRO A 44 -3.57 -2.06 16.22
CA PRO A 44 -4.04 -2.44 14.90
C PRO A 44 -5.39 -1.78 14.54
N GLY A 45 -6.33 -1.76 15.50
CA GLY A 45 -7.66 -1.19 15.29
C GLY A 45 -7.65 0.33 15.05
N LYS A 46 -6.83 1.09 15.79
CA LYS A 46 -6.73 2.54 15.61
C LYS A 46 -6.10 2.92 14.27
N SER A 47 -5.05 2.20 13.86
CA SER A 47 -4.38 2.42 12.58
C SER A 47 -5.32 2.16 11.40
N PHE A 48 -6.15 1.11 11.48
CA PHE A 48 -7.15 0.81 10.46
C PHE A 48 -8.28 1.85 10.46
N PHE A 49 -8.81 2.21 11.63
CA PHE A 49 -9.91 3.18 11.76
C PHE A 49 -9.52 4.60 11.34
N LEU A 50 -8.24 4.98 11.43
CA LEU A 50 -7.73 6.22 10.85
C LEU A 50 -7.42 6.08 9.35
N GLY A 51 -6.92 4.93 8.91
CA GLY A 51 -6.57 4.70 7.51
C GLY A 51 -7.78 4.75 6.58
N VAL A 52 -8.92 4.18 6.98
CA VAL A 52 -10.16 4.17 6.19
C VAL A 52 -10.67 5.57 5.84
N PRO A 53 -10.92 6.49 6.79
CA PRO A 53 -11.40 7.83 6.48
C PRO A 53 -10.36 8.64 5.71
N VAL A 54 -9.07 8.50 6.02
CA VAL A 54 -8.01 9.18 5.26
C VAL A 54 -8.01 8.73 3.79
N THR A 55 -8.10 7.42 3.55
CA THR A 55 -8.19 6.87 2.19
C THR A 55 -9.45 7.36 1.48
N ALA A 56 -10.59 7.37 2.17
CA ALA A 56 -11.85 7.85 1.62
C ALA A 56 -11.77 9.33 1.20
N VAL A 57 -11.16 10.19 2.03
CA VAL A 57 -10.95 11.61 1.70
C VAL A 57 -10.05 11.76 0.47
N PHE A 58 -8.95 11.01 0.39
CA PHE A 58 -8.08 11.03 -0.79
C PHE A 58 -8.81 10.59 -2.06
N LEU A 59 -9.58 9.49 -2.00
CA LEU A 59 -10.34 8.99 -3.14
C LEU A 59 -11.43 9.99 -3.58
N LEU A 60 -12.15 10.59 -2.64
CA LEU A 60 -13.13 11.63 -2.93
C LEU A 60 -12.47 12.85 -3.58
N TRP A 61 -11.33 13.30 -3.02
CA TRP A 61 -10.58 14.42 -3.58
C TRP A 61 -10.19 14.14 -5.03
N ILE A 62 -9.57 12.99 -5.29
CA ILE A 62 -9.13 12.57 -6.62
C ILE A 62 -10.33 12.48 -7.57
N ALA A 63 -11.45 11.88 -7.17
CA ALA A 63 -12.64 11.76 -8.00
C ALA A 63 -13.21 13.12 -8.44
N ILE A 64 -13.20 14.11 -7.53
CA ILE A 64 -13.68 15.47 -7.81
C ILE A 64 -12.69 16.22 -8.71
N THR A 65 -11.40 16.21 -8.36
CA THR A 65 -10.39 17.02 -9.07
C THR A 65 -9.94 16.42 -10.40
N ALA A 66 -10.08 15.11 -10.62
CA ALA A 66 -9.73 14.47 -11.90
C ALA A 66 -10.61 14.93 -13.07
N ASN A 67 -11.83 15.41 -12.80
CA ASN A 67 -12.76 15.90 -13.81
C ASN A 67 -12.54 17.36 -14.21
N ILE A 68 -11.65 18.08 -13.51
CA ILE A 68 -11.36 19.50 -13.77
C ILE A 68 -10.06 19.60 -14.57
N PRO A 69 -10.11 19.96 -15.88
CA PRO A 69 -8.91 20.05 -16.71
C PRO A 69 -7.97 21.16 -16.23
N GLY A 70 -6.66 20.91 -16.34
CA GLY A 70 -5.60 21.83 -15.92
C GLY A 70 -5.12 21.60 -14.48
N LEU A 71 -5.26 22.61 -13.62
CA LEU A 71 -4.73 22.57 -12.24
C LEU A 71 -5.42 21.52 -11.36
N GLY A 72 -6.71 21.24 -11.60
CA GLY A 72 -7.44 20.19 -10.89
C GLY A 72 -6.83 18.81 -11.12
N GLN A 73 -6.67 18.43 -12.38
CA GLN A 73 -6.07 17.15 -12.77
C GLN A 73 -4.64 16.97 -12.24
N ALA A 74 -3.82 18.03 -12.24
CA ALA A 74 -2.47 17.98 -11.67
C ALA A 74 -2.50 17.70 -10.16
N SER A 75 -3.43 18.33 -9.42
CA SER A 75 -3.60 18.08 -7.98
C SER A 75 -4.10 16.66 -7.69
N ALA A 76 -5.00 16.12 -8.52
CA ALA A 76 -5.47 14.75 -8.42
C ALA A 76 -4.34 13.75 -8.63
N PHE A 77 -3.45 14.01 -9.59
CA PHE A 77 -2.30 13.16 -9.87
C PHE A 77 -1.29 13.15 -8.71
N LEU A 78 -0.99 14.32 -8.14
CA LEU A 78 -0.14 14.43 -6.95
C LEU A 78 -0.75 13.71 -5.75
N ALA A 79 -2.05 13.90 -5.51
CA ALA A 79 -2.78 13.23 -4.44
C ALA A 79 -2.76 11.71 -4.61
N ALA A 80 -2.96 11.22 -5.84
CA ALA A 80 -2.88 9.80 -6.16
C ALA A 80 -1.47 9.23 -5.94
N PHE A 81 -0.43 9.95 -6.38
CA PHE A 81 0.95 9.52 -6.20
C PHE A 81 1.34 9.42 -4.73
N ILE A 82 0.99 10.44 -3.93
CA ILE A 82 1.25 10.46 -2.49
C ILE A 82 0.43 9.36 -1.79
N GLY A 83 -0.85 9.21 -2.13
CA GLY A 83 -1.73 8.20 -1.55
C GLY A 83 -1.24 6.77 -1.82
N MET A 84 -0.85 6.48 -3.07
CA MET A 84 -0.27 5.18 -3.44
C MET A 84 1.09 4.95 -2.77
N GLY A 85 1.96 5.97 -2.71
CA GLY A 85 3.25 5.87 -2.03
C GLY A 85 3.12 5.57 -0.55
N LEU A 86 2.26 6.32 0.17
CA LEU A 86 2.00 6.07 1.59
C LEU A 86 1.35 4.71 1.82
N GLY A 87 0.40 4.32 0.97
CA GLY A 87 -0.26 3.02 1.03
C GLY A 87 0.70 1.86 0.83
N THR A 88 1.61 1.95 -0.14
CA THR A 88 2.62 0.90 -0.42
C THR A 88 3.65 0.77 0.70
N VAL A 89 4.10 1.87 1.30
CA VAL A 89 4.98 1.85 2.49
C VAL A 89 4.26 1.23 3.69
N GLY A 90 2.98 1.55 3.89
CA GLY A 90 2.13 0.93 4.92
C GLY A 90 1.98 -0.58 4.70
N ALA A 91 1.72 -1.00 3.46
CA ALA A 91 1.64 -2.41 3.08
C ALA A 91 2.96 -3.16 3.30
N ALA A 92 4.11 -2.50 3.08
CA ALA A 92 5.43 -3.09 3.34
C ALA A 92 5.69 -3.33 4.83
N GLY A 93 5.21 -2.44 5.71
CA GLY A 93 5.25 -2.65 7.17
C GLY A 93 4.31 -3.77 7.62
N LEU A 94 3.11 -3.85 7.04
CA LEU A 94 2.15 -4.95 7.29
C LEU A 94 2.69 -6.31 6.85
N SER A 95 3.29 -6.40 5.67
CA SER A 95 3.85 -7.65 5.16
C SER A 95 4.96 -8.18 6.06
N ARG A 96 5.77 -7.27 6.63
CA ARG A 96 6.81 -7.60 7.61
C ARG A 96 6.22 -8.14 8.91
N LEU A 97 5.17 -7.50 9.44
CA LEU A 97 4.46 -7.97 10.64
C LEU A 97 3.84 -9.36 10.42
N LEU A 98 3.19 -9.56 9.27
CA LEU A 98 2.60 -10.84 8.91
C LEU A 98 3.66 -11.93 8.78
N ALA A 99 4.77 -11.65 8.09
CA ALA A 99 5.90 -12.58 7.99
C ALA A 99 6.40 -13.00 9.38
N ARG A 100 6.61 -12.04 10.30
CA ARG A 100 7.03 -12.33 11.68
C ARG A 100 6.04 -13.25 12.40
N ARG A 101 4.73 -13.01 12.26
CA ARG A 101 3.69 -13.86 12.87
C ARG A 101 3.64 -15.25 12.26
N VAL A 102 3.78 -15.37 10.94
CA VAL A 102 3.81 -16.67 10.25
C VAL A 102 5.04 -17.46 10.71
N THR A 103 6.22 -16.85 10.79
CA THR A 103 7.44 -17.53 11.26
C THR A 103 7.30 -18.04 12.69
N LEU A 104 6.67 -17.27 13.58
CA LEU A 104 6.39 -17.72 14.96
C LEU A 104 5.43 -18.92 15.00
N LEU A 105 4.39 -18.92 14.16
CA LEU A 105 3.42 -20.02 14.08
C LEU A 105 3.96 -21.25 13.35
N SER A 106 4.92 -21.08 12.42
CA SER A 106 5.51 -22.15 11.64
C SER A 106 6.73 -22.80 12.31
N SER A 107 7.24 -22.20 13.39
CA SER A 107 8.32 -22.79 14.17
C SER A 107 7.70 -23.89 15.04
N PRO A 108 7.98 -25.19 14.77
CA PRO A 108 7.42 -26.26 15.58
C PRO A 108 7.94 -26.09 17.01
N SER A 109 7.01 -25.97 17.96
CA SER A 109 7.32 -26.11 19.38
C SER A 109 7.98 -27.48 19.55
N SER A 110 9.29 -27.45 19.78
CA SER A 110 10.09 -28.63 20.12
C SER A 110 9.66 -29.17 21.47
#